data_AF-A0A235I217-F1
#
_entry.id   AF-A0A235I217-F1
#
_cell.length_a   1.000
_cell.length_b   1.000
_cell.length_c   1.000
_cell.angle_alpha   90.00
_cell.angle_beta   90.00
_cell.angle_gamma   90.00
#
_symmetry.space_group_name_H-M   'P 1'
#
loop_
_entity.id
_entity.type
_entity.pdbx_description
1 polymer ?
#
loop_
_entity_poly.entity_id
_entity_poly.type
_entity_poly.pdbx_seq_one_letter_code
_entity_poly.pdbx_strand_id
1 'polypeptide(L)'
;MNLSFKDIKFIIEAIDRLIEKYQERLNQIEDTNEDEASDLGNDTMFLESLRRKLANSLNNSTNTNALVGNEVVQPSLNAMPEKPRSIGR
;
A
#
# COMPACT_ATOMS: atom_id res chain seq x y z
N MET A 1 -13.98 -8.00 -7.02
CA MET A 1 -13.13 -9.19 -7.26
C MET A 1 -12.24 -9.35 -6.05
N ASN A 2 -12.24 -10.53 -5.40
CA ASN A 2 -11.33 -10.79 -4.29
C ASN A 2 -10.11 -11.51 -4.84
N LEU A 3 -8.98 -10.81 -4.94
CA LEU A 3 -7.71 -11.40 -5.37
C LEU A 3 -7.03 -12.04 -4.17
N SER A 4 -6.50 -13.26 -4.33
CA SER A 4 -5.72 -13.89 -3.28
C SER A 4 -4.34 -13.24 -3.16
N PHE A 5 -3.66 -13.48 -2.03
CA PHE A 5 -2.27 -13.07 -1.83
C PHE A 5 -1.34 -13.54 -2.97
N LYS A 6 -1.55 -14.77 -3.45
CA LYS A 6 -0.76 -15.35 -4.56
C LYS A 6 -1.06 -14.63 -5.87
N ASP A 7 -2.31 -14.28 -6.12
CA ASP A 7 -2.72 -13.55 -7.33
C ASP A 7 -2.08 -12.16 -7.34
N ILE A 8 -2.10 -11.44 -6.20
CA ILE A 8 -1.49 -10.12 -6.08
C ILE A 8 0.03 -10.20 -6.31
N LYS A 9 0.72 -11.20 -5.75
CA LYS A 9 2.15 -11.40 -6.01
C LYS A 9 2.45 -11.66 -7.49
N PHE A 10 1.67 -12.54 -8.12
CA PHE A 10 1.82 -12.85 -9.54
C PHE A 10 1.60 -11.60 -10.40
N ILE A 11 0.60 -10.78 -10.08
CA ILE A 11 0.34 -9.52 -10.79
C ILE A 11 1.51 -8.55 -10.62
N ILE A 12 2.08 -8.42 -9.40
CA ILE A 12 3.27 -7.57 -9.18
C ILE A 12 4.44 -8.05 -10.04
N GLU A 13 4.73 -9.35 -10.08
CA GLU A 13 5.82 -9.89 -10.92
C GLU A 13 5.58 -9.65 -12.41
N ALA A 14 4.34 -9.77 -12.88
CA ALA A 14 3.98 -9.47 -14.27
C ALA A 14 4.17 -7.98 -14.60
N ILE A 15 3.81 -7.08 -13.68
CA ILE A 15 4.01 -5.63 -13.84
C ILE A 15 5.50 -5.30 -13.85
N ASP A 16 6.30 -5.88 -12.96
CA ASP A 16 7.75 -5.65 -12.90
C ASP A 16 8.41 -6.03 -14.25
N ARG A 17 8.06 -7.18 -14.83
CA ARG A 17 8.55 -7.60 -16.17
C ARG A 17 8.07 -6.71 -17.31
N LEU A 18 6.87 -6.14 -17.19
CA LEU A 18 6.33 -5.25 -18.21
C LEU A 18 7.04 -3.89 -18.18
N ILE A 19 7.30 -3.35 -16.99
CA ILE A 19 8.09 -2.14 -16.78
C ILE A 19 9.49 -2.31 -17.38
N GLU A 20 10.16 -3.43 -17.12
CA GLU A 20 11.48 -3.73 -17.71
C GLU A 20 11.44 -3.65 -19.24
N LYS A 21 10.45 -4.28 -19.88
CA LYS A 21 10.28 -4.22 -21.33
C LYS A 21 10.02 -2.82 -21.86
N TYR A 22 9.23 -2.02 -21.14
CA TYR A 22 8.93 -0.65 -21.54
C TYR A 22 10.16 0.24 -21.42
N GLN A 23 10.96 0.05 -20.38
CA GLN A 23 12.26 0.72 -20.24
C GLN A 23 13.25 0.31 -21.33
N GLU A 24 13.33 -0.98 -21.67
CA GLU A 24 14.13 -1.45 -22.80
C GLU A 24 13.70 -0.80 -24.12
N ARG A 25 12.40 -0.69 -24.36
CA ARG A 25 11.86 -0.04 -25.56
C ARG A 25 12.13 1.46 -25.55
N LEU A 26 11.95 2.16 -24.42
CA LEU A 26 12.31 3.58 -24.27
C LEU A 26 13.78 3.84 -24.61
N ASN A 27 14.69 2.95 -24.18
CA ASN A 27 16.12 3.05 -24.49
C ASN A 27 16.44 2.82 -25.99
N GLN A 28 15.52 2.22 -26.74
CA GLN A 28 15.67 1.95 -28.17
C GLN A 28 14.95 2.96 -29.06
N ILE A 29 14.06 3.78 -28.49
CA ILE A 29 13.41 4.85 -29.23
C ILE A 29 14.47 5.92 -29.50
N GLU A 30 14.80 6.11 -30.77
CA GLU A 30 15.62 7.26 -31.21
C GLU A 30 14.83 8.56 -30.97
N ASP A 31 15.51 9.70 -30.80
CA ASP A 31 14.95 11.05 -30.54
C ASP A 31 13.87 11.50 -31.54
N THR A 32 13.65 10.75 -32.63
CA THR A 32 12.64 11.03 -33.65
C THR A 32 11.24 10.53 -33.31
N ASN A 33 11.05 9.68 -32.30
CA ASN A 33 9.74 9.12 -31.91
C ASN A 33 9.29 9.60 -30.52
N GLU A 34 9.26 10.93 -30.33
CA GLU A 34 8.87 11.58 -29.06
C GLU A 34 7.46 11.19 -28.58
N ASP A 35 6.50 11.03 -29.49
CA ASP A 35 5.12 10.63 -29.16
C ASP A 35 5.09 9.23 -28.52
N GLU A 36 5.78 8.26 -29.13
CA GLU A 36 5.88 6.88 -28.60
C GLU A 36 6.62 6.86 -27.26
N ALA A 37 7.70 7.63 -27.13
CA ALA A 37 8.44 7.73 -25.88
C ALA A 37 7.60 8.36 -24.76
N SER A 38 6.78 9.37 -25.07
CA SER A 38 5.89 10.02 -24.11
C SER A 38 4.80 9.07 -23.62
N ASP A 39 4.13 8.36 -24.54
CA ASP A 39 3.10 7.38 -24.22
C ASP A 39 3.66 6.27 -23.32
N LEU A 40 4.80 5.72 -23.71
CA LEU A 40 5.43 4.62 -22.98
C LEU A 40 5.98 5.06 -21.61
N GLY A 41 6.45 6.30 -21.50
CA GLY A 41 6.83 6.93 -20.23
C GLY A 41 5.64 7.09 -19.28
N ASN A 42 4.50 7.55 -19.80
CA ASN A 42 3.27 7.70 -19.02
C ASN A 42 2.74 6.35 -18.52
N ASP A 43 2.73 5.34 -19.39
CA ASP A 43 2.33 3.97 -19.03
C ASP A 43 3.25 3.40 -17.95
N THR A 44 4.56 3.61 -18.08
CA THR A 44 5.55 3.17 -17.09
C THR A 44 5.28 3.80 -15.72
N MET A 45 5.02 5.11 -15.64
CA MET A 45 4.66 5.78 -14.39
C MET A 45 3.37 5.22 -13.77
N PHE A 46 2.36 4.92 -14.59
CA PHE A 46 1.12 4.32 -14.11
C PHE A 46 1.38 2.93 -13.52
N LEU A 47 2.15 2.09 -14.21
CA LEU A 47 2.49 0.74 -13.78
C LEU A 47 3.27 0.72 -12.46
N GLU A 48 4.24 1.62 -12.29
CA GLU A 48 4.99 1.77 -11.03
C GLU A 48 4.07 2.15 -9.86
N SER A 49 3.13 3.08 -10.11
CA SER A 49 2.14 3.50 -9.12
C SER A 49 1.20 2.35 -8.74
N LEU A 50 0.73 1.58 -9.72
CA LEU A 50 -0.12 0.41 -9.50
C LEU A 50 0.63 -0.67 -8.72
N ARG A 51 1.86 -0.99 -9.11
CA ARG A 51 2.74 -1.95 -8.44
C ARG A 51 2.96 -1.59 -6.98
N ARG A 52 3.24 -0.31 -6.69
CA ARG A 52 3.38 0.19 -5.30
C ARG A 52 2.10 0.04 -4.49
N LYS A 53 0.93 0.37 -5.08
CA LYS A 53 -0.37 0.21 -4.39
C LYS A 53 -0.65 -1.26 -4.06
N LEU A 54 -0.37 -2.17 -4.99
CA LEU A 54 -0.51 -3.62 -4.78
C LEU A 54 0.45 -4.13 -3.69
N ALA A 55 1.72 -3.73 -3.73
CA ALA A 55 2.70 -4.10 -2.70
C ALA A 55 2.28 -3.61 -1.30
N ASN A 56 1.79 -2.37 -1.20
CA ASN A 56 1.29 -1.82 0.06
C ASN A 56 0.04 -2.58 0.56
N SER A 57 -0.85 -2.99 -0.33
CA SER A 57 -2.02 -3.81 0.05
C SER A 57 -1.60 -5.15 0.67
N LEU A 58 -0.51 -5.73 0.17
CA LEU A 58 0.05 -6.98 0.69
C LEU A 58 0.63 -6.79 2.10
N ASN A 59 1.45 -5.74 2.28
CA ASN A 59 2.08 -5.38 3.55
C ASN A 59 1.07 -4.99 4.65
N ASN A 60 -0.03 -4.35 4.26
CA ASN A 60 -1.11 -4.02 5.18
C ASN A 60 -1.89 -5.27 5.61
N SER A 61 -2.10 -6.23 4.69
CA SER A 61 -2.74 -7.52 5.05
C SER A 61 -1.88 -8.36 6.02
N THR A 62 -0.55 -8.25 5.94
CA THR A 62 0.35 -8.91 6.88
C THR A 62 0.40 -8.21 8.24
N ASN A 63 0.22 -6.89 8.30
CA ASN A 63 0.19 -6.14 9.56
C ASN A 63 -1.13 -6.33 10.34
N THR A 64 -2.27 -6.53 9.65
CA THR A 64 -3.55 -6.80 10.33
C THR A 64 -3.56 -8.13 11.08
N ASN A 65 -2.81 -9.14 10.61
CA ASN A 65 -2.67 -10.42 11.32
C ASN A 65 -1.77 -10.34 12.58
N ALA A 66 -0.98 -9.29 12.75
CA ALA A 66 -0.16 -9.11 13.95
C ALA A 66 -0.95 -8.53 15.15
N LEU A 67 -2.19 -8.07 14.94
CA LEU A 67 -3.02 -7.45 15.98
C LEU A 67 -4.19 -8.34 16.45
N VAL A 68 -4.40 -9.52 15.86
CA VAL A 68 -5.48 -10.46 16.25
C VAL A 68 -4.94 -11.59 17.15
N GLY A 69 -4.00 -11.26 18.04
CA GLY A 69 -3.32 -12.21 18.92
C GLY A 69 -3.52 -12.02 20.43
N ASN A 70 -4.22 -10.97 20.88
CA ASN A 70 -4.46 -10.75 22.32
C ASN A 70 -5.96 -10.56 22.60
N GLU A 71 -6.64 -11.63 22.98
CA GLU A 71 -7.95 -11.54 23.62
C GLU A 71 -7.81 -10.90 25.02
N VAL A 72 -8.50 -9.77 25.16
CA VAL A 72 -9.37 -9.37 26.29
C VAL A 72 -8.85 -9.54 27.72
N VAL A 73 -8.53 -8.41 28.36
CA VAL A 73 -8.97 -8.14 29.75
C VAL A 73 -9.53 -6.72 29.80
N GLN A 74 -10.86 -6.60 29.87
CA GLN A 74 -11.50 -5.38 30.34
C GLN A 74 -11.49 -5.38 31.87
N PRO A 75 -10.99 -4.33 32.54
CA PRO A 75 -11.33 -4.10 33.93
C PRO A 75 -12.59 -3.25 34.01
N SER A 76 -13.58 -3.82 34.68
CA SER A 76 -14.84 -3.26 35.16
C SER A 76 -14.81 -1.76 35.49
N LEU A 77 -15.89 -1.06 35.07
CA LEU A 77 -16.37 0.17 35.69
C LEU A 77 -16.32 0.03 37.22
N ASN A 78 -15.64 0.96 37.89
CA ASN A 78 -15.97 1.36 39.26
C ASN A 78 -15.40 2.75 39.60
N ALA A 79 -16.34 3.60 40.03
CA ALA A 79 -16.19 4.80 40.85
C ALA A 79 -15.38 6.01 40.31
N MET A 80 -16.13 7.05 39.94
CA MET A 80 -15.67 8.44 39.85
C MET A 80 -15.00 8.86 41.18
N PRO A 81 -13.81 9.47 41.19
CA PRO A 81 -13.34 10.19 42.36
C PRO A 81 -14.04 11.54 42.44
N GLU A 82 -14.85 11.75 43.48
CA GLU A 82 -15.41 13.06 43.81
C GLU A 82 -14.30 14.11 43.99
N LYS A 83 -14.48 15.25 43.33
CA LYS A 83 -13.59 16.41 43.41
C LYS A 83 -13.76 17.09 44.78
N PRO A 84 -12.71 17.29 45.59
CA PRO A 84 -12.84 18.07 46.81
C PRO A 84 -13.10 19.54 46.49
N ARG A 85 -14.19 20.11 47.04
CA ARG A 85 -14.44 21.56 47.11
C ARG A 85 -13.33 22.22 47.91
N SER A 86 -12.51 23.04 47.25
CA SER A 86 -11.63 23.98 47.94
C SER A 86 -12.44 25.17 48.44
N ILE A 87 -12.24 25.48 49.71
CA ILE A 87 -12.93 26.47 50.52
C ILE A 87 -12.28 27.84 50.24
N GLY A 88 -13.11 28.85 49.95
CA GLY A 88 -12.67 30.22 49.73
C GLY A 88 -11.99 30.82 50.98
N ARG A 89 -11.06 31.74 50.73
CA ARG A 89 -10.70 32.81 51.65
C ARG A 89 -11.20 34.12 51.08
#